data_AF-A0A8C6EGQ0-F1
#
_entry.id   AF-A0A8C6EGQ0-F1
#
_cell.length_a   1.000
_cell.length_b   1.000
_cell.length_c   1.000
_cell.angle_alpha   90.00
_cell.angle_beta   90.00
_cell.angle_gamma   90.00
#
_symmetry.space_group_name_H-M   'P 1'
#
loop_
_entity.id
_entity.type
_entity.pdbx_description
1 polymer ?
#
loop_
_entity_poly.entity_id
_entity_poly.type
_entity_poly.pdbx_seq_one_letter_code
_entity_poly.pdbx_strand_id
1 'polypeptide(L)'
;MFSVHRVFFPQPCVTMVHLGGLVTPKEKPVPLKSISVTLSISEFVAGVSATLNYKNEEEVPLEAFFIFPMDEDSAVYSFEAVVDGKKIKAELQEKMTAHSSYENAIIRGHQAFLLEEDMCSRDVFCCNVGNLLPGSQAELTLKYVQELSLEADGALRYVLPAVLNPRYQLSGCSEDSCLNMKTPVVPLEDLPYTISMVATISSQHGIDRIQSNCSLSPIEYAGDNKTSAQVSLADGHKFDRDVEFLIYYSAVHTPSVVVEMGEPTAKSDGVLGDPAAMVTFYPNIPEAQPSIACGEFIFLMDCSGSMQSPMRKQSKSQLRIDVAKETLILLLKSLPLGCYFNIYEFGSTYEAFFPKSVKYAQSTVEEALRRVKLMRANLRGTEILTPLQHIYKQPSVPGHPLQVFVFTDGEVTDTFTVLREVKSHRLRHRY
;
A
#
# COMPACT_ATOMS: atom_id res chain seq x y z
N MET A 1 -13.58 -1.80 -11.80
CA MET A 1 -13.52 -2.86 -10.77
C MET A 1 -12.37 -3.79 -11.15
N PHE A 2 -11.22 -3.62 -10.51
CA PHE A 2 -10.07 -4.50 -10.66
C PHE A 2 -10.37 -5.77 -9.86
N SER A 3 -10.29 -6.95 -10.46
CA SER A 3 -10.12 -8.16 -9.65
C SER A 3 -8.68 -8.58 -9.86
N VAL A 4 -7.84 -8.19 -8.90
CA VAL A 4 -6.63 -8.95 -8.65
C VAL A 4 -7.14 -10.21 -7.96
N HIS A 5 -7.22 -11.34 -8.66
CA HIS A 5 -7.30 -12.62 -7.97
C HIS A 5 -5.98 -12.80 -7.22
N ARG A 6 -5.89 -12.23 -6.01
CA ARG A 6 -4.84 -12.54 -5.07
C ARG A 6 -5.17 -13.90 -4.49
N VAL A 7 -4.56 -14.92 -5.11
CA VAL A 7 -4.23 -16.13 -4.36
C VAL A 7 -3.45 -15.66 -3.13
N PHE A 8 -3.95 -15.98 -1.94
CA PHE A 8 -3.22 -15.77 -0.68
C PHE A 8 -1.89 -16.54 -0.76
N PHE A 9 -0.85 -15.89 -1.24
CA PHE A 9 0.50 -16.30 -0.93
C PHE A 9 0.81 -15.74 0.46
N PRO A 10 1.36 -16.54 1.39
CA PRO A 10 1.91 -15.97 2.60
C PRO A 10 2.92 -14.91 2.17
N GLN A 11 2.65 -13.64 2.41
CA GLN A 11 3.70 -12.64 2.33
C GLN A 11 4.83 -13.18 3.22
N PRO A 12 6.06 -13.28 2.69
CA PRO A 12 7.16 -13.81 3.47
C PRO A 12 7.27 -12.95 4.72
N CYS A 13 7.28 -13.58 5.90
CA CYS A 13 7.62 -12.92 7.15
C CYS A 13 8.95 -12.18 6.92
N VAL A 14 8.86 -10.86 6.80
CA VAL A 14 9.98 -10.01 6.43
C VAL A 14 10.88 -9.98 7.66
N THR A 15 12.17 -10.31 7.52
CA THR A 15 13.12 -10.26 8.65
C THR A 15 13.66 -8.84 8.94
N MET A 16 13.44 -7.90 8.01
CA MET A 16 13.95 -6.53 8.01
C MET A 16 12.96 -5.60 7.31
N VAL A 17 12.34 -4.67 8.02
CA VAL A 17 11.38 -3.71 7.45
C VAL A 17 12.06 -2.35 7.32
N HIS A 18 11.84 -1.60 6.23
CA HIS A 18 12.08 -0.16 6.29
C HIS A 18 10.92 0.44 7.07
N LEU A 19 11.19 0.68 8.35
CA LEU A 19 10.22 1.30 9.23
C LEU A 19 10.31 2.81 9.09
N GLY A 20 9.16 3.46 8.91
CA GLY A 20 9.06 4.89 9.15
C GLY A 20 9.66 5.17 10.53
N GLY A 21 10.62 6.08 10.59
CA GLY A 21 11.30 6.43 11.83
C GLY A 21 12.00 7.77 11.66
N LEU A 22 12.03 8.56 12.73
CA LEU A 22 12.78 9.81 12.75
C LEU A 22 14.28 9.50 12.61
N VAL A 23 14.96 10.08 11.62
CA VAL A 23 16.42 9.94 11.44
C VAL A 23 17.04 11.32 11.37
N THR A 24 18.18 11.50 12.04
CA THR A 24 18.96 12.74 12.03
C THR A 24 19.61 13.03 10.68
N PRO A 25 20.07 14.27 10.39
CA PRO A 25 20.84 14.58 9.17
C PRO A 25 22.15 13.79 9.05
N LYS A 26 22.62 13.16 10.14
CA LYS A 26 23.80 12.29 10.19
C LYS A 26 23.45 10.79 10.10
N GLU A 27 22.26 10.45 9.63
CA GLU A 27 21.75 9.06 9.49
C GLU A 27 21.61 8.27 10.81
N LYS A 28 21.63 8.93 11.98
CA LYS A 28 21.32 8.26 13.26
C LYS A 28 19.80 8.18 13.50
N PRO A 29 19.24 7.03 13.91
CA PRO A 29 17.82 6.91 14.23
C PRO A 29 17.49 7.61 15.57
N VAL A 30 16.41 8.39 15.58
CA VAL A 30 15.77 8.91 16.80
C VAL A 30 14.81 7.83 17.31
N PRO A 31 14.92 7.42 18.58
CA PRO A 31 14.09 6.33 19.11
C PRO A 31 12.59 6.67 19.07
N LEU A 32 11.86 5.96 18.20
CA LEU A 32 10.42 5.81 18.33
C LEU A 32 10.14 5.03 19.61
N LYS A 33 9.13 5.44 20.39
CA LYS A 33 8.75 4.82 21.67
C LYS A 33 7.42 4.08 21.59
N SER A 34 6.45 4.64 20.85
CA SER A 34 5.20 3.95 20.60
C SER A 34 4.49 4.43 19.34
N ILE A 35 3.70 3.54 18.76
CA ILE A 35 2.73 3.80 17.71
C ILE A 35 1.36 3.38 18.23
N SER A 36 0.38 4.26 18.12
CA SER A 36 -1.02 3.98 18.41
C SER A 36 -1.86 4.32 17.19
N VAL A 37 -2.62 3.35 16.67
CA VAL A 37 -3.52 3.55 15.54
C VAL A 37 -4.96 3.32 16.00
N THR A 38 -5.79 4.35 15.85
CA THR A 38 -7.24 4.24 16.04
C THR A 38 -7.91 4.24 14.68
N LEU A 39 -8.58 3.14 14.34
CA LEU A 39 -9.36 2.97 13.12
C LEU A 39 -10.85 3.05 13.45
N SER A 40 -11.60 3.86 12.71
CA SER A 40 -13.05 3.93 12.78
C SER A 40 -13.61 3.64 11.39
N ILE A 41 -14.30 2.52 11.24
CA ILE A 41 -14.98 2.17 9.98
C ILE A 41 -16.48 2.42 10.18
N SER A 42 -17.03 3.28 9.34
CA SER A 42 -18.47 3.59 9.27
C SER A 42 -18.94 3.28 7.86
N GLU A 43 -19.72 2.21 7.72
CA GLU A 43 -20.05 1.63 6.41
C GLU A 43 -18.80 1.41 5.53
N PHE A 44 -18.69 2.16 4.43
CA PHE A 44 -17.63 2.04 3.42
C PHE A 44 -16.53 3.10 3.60
N VAL A 45 -16.49 3.81 4.72
CA VAL A 45 -15.48 4.85 4.98
C VAL A 45 -14.67 4.49 6.22
N ALA A 46 -13.35 4.51 6.07
CA ALA A 46 -12.40 4.40 7.17
C ALA A 46 -11.88 5.79 7.55
N GLY A 47 -12.01 6.15 8.81
CA GLY A 47 -11.28 7.23 9.45
C GLY A 47 -10.13 6.66 10.27
N VAL A 48 -8.92 7.17 10.07
CA VAL A 48 -7.72 6.69 10.75
C VAL A 48 -7.06 7.83 11.52
N SER A 49 -6.68 7.56 12.76
CA SER A 49 -5.86 8.44 13.59
C SER A 49 -4.61 7.68 14.01
N ALA A 50 -3.47 8.06 13.48
CA ALA A 50 -2.17 7.48 13.81
C ALA A 50 -1.38 8.46 14.70
N THR A 51 -1.03 8.01 15.90
CA THR A 51 -0.26 8.78 16.89
C THR A 51 1.08 8.11 17.14
N LEU A 52 2.17 8.85 16.94
CA LEU A 52 3.54 8.38 17.06
C LEU A 52 4.28 9.19 18.12
N ASN A 53 4.92 8.48 19.06
CA ASN A 53 5.64 9.10 20.17
C ASN A 53 7.15 8.95 20.00
N TYR A 54 7.83 10.09 19.97
CA TYR A 54 9.28 10.17 19.85
C TYR A 54 9.89 10.83 21.08
N LYS A 55 11.14 10.46 21.35
CA LYS A 55 11.96 11.12 22.34
C LYS A 55 13.35 11.38 21.77
N ASN A 56 13.80 12.63 21.86
CA ASN A 56 15.20 12.93 21.58
C ASN A 56 16.04 12.49 22.80
N GLU A 57 16.85 11.45 22.63
CA GLU A 57 17.78 10.96 23.66
C GLU A 57 19.23 11.45 23.46
N GLU A 58 19.48 12.24 22.41
CA GLU A 58 20.80 12.84 22.15
C GLU A 58 20.98 14.14 22.94
N GLU A 59 22.24 14.56 23.11
CA GLU A 59 22.61 15.79 23.82
C GLU A 59 22.51 17.07 22.95
N VAL A 60 22.09 16.92 21.69
CA VAL A 60 21.98 18.03 20.72
C VAL A 60 20.57 18.10 20.11
N PRO A 61 20.10 19.31 19.72
CA PRO A 61 18.85 19.43 18.97
C PRO A 61 18.90 18.64 17.66
N LEU A 62 17.80 17.98 17.33
CA LEU A 62 17.70 17.11 16.16
C LEU A 62 16.66 17.62 15.17
N GLU A 63 17.03 17.58 13.91
CA GLU A 63 16.06 17.54 12.81
C GLU A 63 15.84 16.08 12.44
N ALA A 64 14.61 15.73 12.10
CA ALA A 64 14.30 14.38 11.67
C ALA A 64 13.10 14.36 10.72
N PHE A 65 12.99 13.32 9.91
CA PHE A 65 11.89 13.13 8.97
C PHE A 65 11.22 11.78 9.21
N PHE A 66 9.94 11.67 8.90
CA PHE A 66 9.17 10.44 8.99
C PHE A 66 8.36 10.20 7.73
N ILE A 67 8.20 8.93 7.34
CA ILE A 67 7.46 8.54 6.15
C ILE A 67 6.23 7.72 6.56
N PHE A 68 5.04 8.24 6.24
CA PHE A 68 3.75 7.56 6.39
C PHE A 68 3.35 6.93 5.05
N PRO A 69 3.40 5.60 4.88
CA PRO A 69 2.71 4.96 3.78
C PRO A 69 1.21 4.99 4.02
N MET A 70 0.45 5.31 2.99
CA MET A 70 -1.01 5.25 3.01
C MET A 70 -1.55 4.90 1.63
N ASP A 71 -2.83 4.56 1.53
CA ASP A 71 -3.45 4.25 0.25
C ASP A 71 -3.52 5.51 -0.63
N GLU A 72 -3.35 5.36 -1.96
CA GLU A 72 -3.36 6.50 -2.91
C GLU A 72 -4.68 7.27 -2.93
N ASP A 73 -5.77 6.63 -2.56
CA ASP A 73 -7.10 7.23 -2.49
C ASP A 73 -7.43 7.78 -1.08
N SER A 74 -6.44 7.86 -0.19
CA SER A 74 -6.60 8.47 1.15
C SER A 74 -6.49 9.99 1.12
N ALA A 75 -7.25 10.67 1.97
CA ALA A 75 -7.20 12.11 2.15
C ALA A 75 -6.79 12.48 3.59
N VAL A 76 -5.62 13.10 3.74
CA VAL A 76 -5.16 13.68 5.02
C VAL A 76 -5.91 14.98 5.29
N TYR A 77 -6.52 15.10 6.47
CA TYR A 77 -7.31 16.28 6.85
C TYR A 77 -6.83 16.94 8.15
N SER A 78 -5.97 16.28 8.94
CA SER A 78 -5.46 16.86 10.17
C SER A 78 -4.07 16.33 10.51
N PHE A 79 -3.19 17.25 10.89
CA PHE A 79 -1.89 16.94 11.47
C PHE A 79 -1.66 17.82 12.70
N GLU A 80 -1.27 17.18 13.80
CA GLU A 80 -1.04 17.84 15.09
C GLU A 80 0.27 17.32 15.70
N ALA A 81 1.05 18.22 16.29
CA ALA A 81 2.24 17.87 17.04
C ALA A 81 2.12 18.40 18.48
N VAL A 82 2.32 17.54 19.47
CA VAL A 82 2.42 17.94 20.88
C VAL A 82 3.86 17.80 21.32
N VAL A 83 4.49 18.91 21.68
CA VAL A 83 5.89 18.96 22.12
C VAL A 83 5.99 19.76 23.39
N ASP A 84 6.56 19.15 24.43
CA ASP A 84 6.76 19.79 25.75
C ASP A 84 5.47 20.44 26.30
N GLY A 85 4.32 19.77 26.09
CA GLY A 85 2.99 20.22 26.52
C GLY A 85 2.33 21.29 25.64
N LYS A 86 2.99 21.76 24.57
CA LYS A 86 2.41 22.68 23.59
C LYS A 86 1.83 21.92 22.43
N LYS A 87 0.55 22.17 22.13
CA LYS A 87 -0.14 21.62 20.96
C LYS A 87 0.02 22.55 19.76
N ILE A 88 0.65 22.06 18.71
CA ILE A 88 0.84 22.71 17.43
C ILE A 88 -0.14 22.06 16.45
N LYS A 89 -1.04 22.86 15.87
CA LYS A 89 -1.97 22.40 14.84
C LYS A 89 -1.47 22.88 13.49
N ALA A 90 -1.34 21.96 12.54
CA ALA A 90 -0.92 22.32 11.19
C ALA A 90 -2.02 23.10 10.47
N GLU A 91 -1.60 24.07 9.66
CA GLU A 91 -2.44 24.81 8.74
C GLU A 91 -2.14 24.34 7.31
N LEU A 92 -3.18 24.01 6.55
CA LEU A 92 -3.03 23.61 5.16
C LEU A 92 -2.64 24.83 4.32
N GLN A 93 -1.52 24.70 3.60
CA GLN A 93 -0.97 25.76 2.75
C GLN A 93 -0.52 25.18 1.41
N GLU A 94 -0.31 26.04 0.41
CA GLU A 94 0.32 25.63 -0.84
C GLU A 94 1.75 25.11 -0.55
N LYS A 95 2.15 24.02 -1.20
CA LYS A 95 3.41 23.31 -0.93
C LYS A 95 4.64 24.23 -0.85
N MET A 96 4.81 25.14 -1.82
CA MET A 96 5.94 26.09 -1.84
C MET A 96 5.91 27.07 -0.66
N THR A 97 4.72 27.53 -0.27
CA THR A 97 4.55 28.43 0.88
C THR A 97 4.81 27.73 2.21
N ALA A 98 4.31 26.50 2.36
CA ALA A 98 4.54 25.66 3.53
C ALA A 98 6.04 25.39 3.74
N HIS A 99 6.75 25.04 2.66
CA HIS A 99 8.19 24.79 2.69
C HIS A 99 8.98 26.04 3.08
N SER A 100 8.71 27.17 2.45
CA SER A 100 9.35 28.45 2.78
C SER A 100 9.11 28.86 4.24
N SER A 101 7.89 28.63 4.76
CA SER A 101 7.54 28.92 6.15
C SER A 101 8.33 28.04 7.14
N TYR A 102 8.44 26.74 6.82
CA TYR A 102 9.23 25.79 7.60
C TYR A 102 10.71 26.20 7.66
N GLU A 103 11.37 26.42 6.51
CA GLU A 103 12.78 26.82 6.47
C GLU A 103 13.06 28.11 7.26
N ASN A 104 12.19 29.12 7.09
CA ASN A 104 12.31 30.37 7.83
C ASN A 104 12.19 30.17 9.35
N ALA A 105 11.35 29.24 9.81
CA ALA A 105 11.22 28.90 11.22
C ALA A 105 12.49 28.19 11.75
N ILE A 106 13.07 27.28 10.97
CA ILE A 106 14.33 26.59 11.31
C ILE A 106 15.49 27.58 11.42
N ILE A 107 15.66 28.49 10.44
CA ILE A 107 16.72 29.50 10.44
C ILE A 107 16.63 30.42 11.67
N ARG A 108 15.41 30.68 12.15
CA ARG A 108 15.16 31.47 13.38
C ARG A 108 15.35 30.67 14.67
N GLY A 109 15.71 29.39 14.58
CA GLY A 109 15.88 28.50 15.72
C GLY A 109 14.57 28.11 16.40
N HIS A 110 13.44 28.20 15.70
CA HIS A 110 12.15 27.73 16.21
C HIS A 110 11.98 26.22 15.95
N GLN A 111 11.14 25.58 16.75
CA GLN A 111 10.62 24.25 16.44
C GLN A 111 9.58 24.37 15.33
N ALA A 112 9.71 23.55 14.29
CA ALA A 112 8.79 23.56 13.15
C ALA A 112 8.45 22.14 12.71
N PHE A 113 7.25 21.98 12.15
CA PHE A 113 6.73 20.70 11.69
C PHE A 113 6.10 20.91 10.32
N LEU A 114 6.46 20.08 9.34
CA LEU A 114 5.93 20.13 7.99
C LEU A 114 5.51 18.73 7.57
N LEU A 115 4.25 18.57 7.18
CA LEU A 115 3.75 17.35 6.56
C LEU A 115 3.43 17.63 5.09
N GLU A 116 3.97 16.82 4.18
CA GLU A 116 3.73 16.98 2.74
C GLU A 116 3.63 15.62 2.03
N GLU A 117 2.86 15.58 0.95
CA GLU A 117 2.79 14.45 0.02
C GLU A 117 4.09 14.40 -0.82
N ASP A 118 4.69 13.22 -1.01
CA ASP A 118 5.89 13.05 -1.84
C ASP A 118 5.58 13.37 -3.32
N MET A 119 6.53 14.02 -4.00
CA MET A 119 6.34 14.45 -5.39
C MET A 119 6.29 13.29 -6.39
N CYS A 120 6.94 12.17 -6.07
CA CYS A 120 7.05 11.01 -6.94
C CYS A 120 6.03 9.91 -6.60
N SER A 121 5.41 9.96 -5.41
CA SER A 121 4.59 8.89 -4.85
C SER A 121 3.45 9.45 -3.99
N ARG A 122 2.21 9.35 -4.48
CA ARG A 122 1.00 9.84 -3.77
C ARG A 122 0.63 9.02 -2.53
N ASP A 123 1.12 7.80 -2.48
CA ASP A 123 0.92 6.85 -1.40
C ASP A 123 1.89 7.06 -0.22
N VAL A 124 2.61 8.19 -0.23
CA VAL A 124 3.69 8.49 0.71
C VAL A 124 3.59 9.92 1.21
N PHE A 125 3.47 10.09 2.53
CA PHE A 125 3.53 11.39 3.19
C PHE A 125 4.80 11.52 4.03
N CYS A 126 5.49 12.64 3.88
CA CYS A 126 6.72 12.98 4.60
C CYS A 126 6.41 14.00 5.69
N CYS A 127 6.85 13.71 6.92
CA CYS A 127 6.77 14.62 8.05
C CYS A 127 8.16 15.06 8.47
N ASN A 128 8.52 16.32 8.25
CA ASN A 128 9.74 16.94 8.77
C ASN A 128 9.50 17.53 10.17
N VAL A 129 10.38 17.17 11.09
CA VAL A 129 10.42 17.61 12.49
C VAL A 129 11.71 18.39 12.69
N GLY A 130 11.60 19.69 12.86
CA GLY A 130 12.75 20.56 13.00
C GLY A 130 13.04 20.95 14.44
N ASN A 131 14.33 20.94 14.79
CA ASN A 131 14.86 21.49 16.05
C ASN A 131 14.23 20.87 17.33
N LEU A 132 14.03 19.55 17.35
CA LEU A 132 13.60 18.82 18.54
C LEU A 132 14.71 18.84 19.59
N LEU A 133 14.48 19.50 20.73
CA LEU A 133 15.50 19.74 21.74
C LEU A 133 15.93 18.45 22.47
N PRO A 134 17.15 18.41 23.05
CA PRO A 134 17.63 17.30 23.88
C PRO A 134 16.64 16.95 25.00
N GLY A 135 16.27 15.68 25.12
CA GLY A 135 15.35 15.19 26.16
C GLY A 135 13.86 15.44 25.90
N SER A 136 13.51 16.29 24.93
CA SER A 136 12.12 16.60 24.58
C SER A 136 11.40 15.40 23.96
N GLN A 137 10.09 15.35 24.20
CA GLN A 137 9.18 14.37 23.61
C GLN A 137 8.28 15.05 22.57
N ALA A 138 8.06 14.35 21.46
CA ALA A 138 7.15 14.79 20.41
C ALA A 138 6.12 13.70 20.15
N GLU A 139 4.84 14.04 20.33
CA GLU A 139 3.70 13.23 19.94
C GLU A 139 3.13 13.79 18.63
N LEU A 140 3.23 13.02 17.55
CA LEU A 140 2.74 13.40 16.23
C LEU A 140 1.46 12.64 15.95
N THR A 141 0.36 13.35 15.65
CA THR A 141 -0.92 12.75 15.30
C THR A 141 -1.31 13.13 13.89
N LEU A 142 -1.44 12.12 13.03
CA LEU A 142 -1.92 12.21 11.65
C LEU A 142 -3.34 11.64 11.57
N LYS A 143 -4.26 12.37 10.93
CA LYS A 143 -5.60 11.86 10.64
C LYS A 143 -5.94 11.94 9.17
N TYR A 144 -6.49 10.84 8.66
CA TYR A 144 -6.89 10.71 7.27
C TYR A 144 -8.16 9.88 7.13
N VAL A 145 -8.81 10.01 5.99
CA VAL A 145 -9.98 9.22 5.60
C VAL A 145 -9.72 8.46 4.31
N GLN A 146 -10.39 7.32 4.13
CA GLN A 146 -10.29 6.49 2.94
C GLN A 146 -11.65 5.83 2.64
N GLU A 147 -12.02 5.77 1.36
CA GLU A 147 -13.13 4.94 0.89
C GLU A 147 -12.68 3.48 0.73
N LEU A 148 -13.48 2.55 1.27
CA LEU A 148 -13.19 1.13 1.27
C LEU A 148 -13.84 0.42 0.08
N SER A 149 -13.07 -0.45 -0.56
CA SER A 149 -13.53 -1.24 -1.70
C SER A 149 -14.18 -2.55 -1.27
N LEU A 150 -15.21 -2.97 -2.02
CA LEU A 150 -15.86 -4.27 -1.87
C LEU A 150 -15.19 -5.31 -2.76
N GLU A 151 -14.73 -6.41 -2.16
CA GLU A 151 -14.17 -7.56 -2.85
C GLU A 151 -15.25 -8.42 -3.51
N ALA A 152 -14.84 -9.28 -4.44
CA ALA A 152 -15.77 -10.12 -5.23
C ALA A 152 -16.58 -11.12 -4.38
N ASP A 153 -16.07 -11.50 -3.21
CA ASP A 153 -16.74 -12.39 -2.25
C ASP A 153 -17.63 -11.62 -1.25
N GLY A 154 -17.79 -10.30 -1.43
CA GLY A 154 -18.59 -9.44 -0.58
C GLY A 154 -17.86 -8.93 0.68
N ALA A 155 -16.56 -9.13 0.80
CA ALA A 155 -15.78 -8.57 1.90
C ALA A 155 -15.48 -7.09 1.66
N LEU A 156 -15.77 -6.23 2.64
CA LEU A 156 -15.24 -4.87 2.67
C LEU A 156 -13.79 -4.93 3.16
N ARG A 157 -12.86 -4.34 2.38
CA ARG A 157 -11.43 -4.47 2.64
C ARG A 157 -10.82 -3.16 3.10
N TYR A 158 -10.11 -3.22 4.22
CA TYR A 158 -9.21 -2.18 4.70
C TYR A 158 -7.79 -2.72 4.81
N VAL A 159 -6.81 -1.89 4.42
CA VAL A 159 -5.39 -2.19 4.56
C VAL A 159 -4.73 -1.00 5.25
N LEU A 160 -4.06 -1.26 6.37
CA LEU A 160 -3.12 -0.33 6.98
C LEU A 160 -1.71 -0.69 6.49
N PRO A 161 -1.10 0.13 5.62
CA PRO A 161 0.27 -0.09 5.18
C PRO A 161 1.20 0.05 6.39
N ALA A 162 1.98 -0.99 6.66
CA ALA A 162 2.89 -1.01 7.80
C ALA A 162 4.35 -1.23 7.39
N VAL A 163 4.56 -1.65 6.13
CA VAL A 163 5.87 -1.91 5.55
C VAL A 163 6.12 -0.97 4.37
N LEU A 164 7.18 -0.16 4.45
CA LEU A 164 7.74 0.47 3.25
C LEU A 164 8.73 -0.51 2.61
N ASN A 165 8.51 -0.86 1.34
CA ASN A 165 9.54 -1.52 0.55
C ASN A 165 10.42 -0.44 -0.10
N PRO A 166 11.75 -0.61 -0.12
CA PRO A 166 12.64 0.34 -0.79
C PRO A 166 12.32 0.32 -2.29
N ARG A 167 12.08 1.49 -2.90
CA ARG A 167 11.80 1.59 -4.34
C ARG A 167 13.12 1.68 -5.09
N TYR A 168 13.24 0.97 -6.22
CA TYR A 168 14.38 1.15 -7.13
C TYR A 168 14.45 2.62 -7.55
N GLN A 169 15.63 3.11 -7.91
CA GLN A 169 15.81 4.48 -8.37
C GLN A 169 16.42 4.48 -9.77
N LEU A 170 15.75 5.16 -10.70
CA LEU A 170 16.33 5.59 -11.96
C LEU A 170 17.26 6.77 -11.70
N SER A 171 18.38 6.84 -12.43
CA SER A 171 19.40 7.90 -12.36
C SER A 171 18.91 9.26 -12.92
N GLY A 172 17.69 9.68 -12.57
CA GLY A 172 17.05 10.91 -13.02
C GLY A 172 15.86 11.40 -12.17
N CYS A 173 15.58 10.79 -11.01
CA CYS A 173 14.66 11.41 -10.03
C CYS A 173 15.33 12.64 -9.40
N SER A 174 14.56 13.71 -9.22
CA SER A 174 15.02 14.94 -8.58
C SER A 174 15.61 14.67 -7.20
N GLU A 175 16.63 15.42 -6.80
CA GLU A 175 17.26 15.33 -5.46
C GLU A 175 16.23 15.52 -4.31
N ASP A 176 15.07 16.11 -4.60
CA ASP A 176 14.01 16.49 -3.65
C ASP A 176 12.97 15.41 -3.28
N SER A 177 13.10 14.14 -3.69
CA SER A 177 12.18 13.08 -3.22
C SER A 177 12.58 12.57 -1.84
N CYS A 178 11.62 12.46 -0.91
CA CYS A 178 11.89 11.89 0.42
C CYS A 178 12.33 10.41 0.35
N LEU A 179 12.03 9.73 -0.77
CA LEU A 179 12.44 8.35 -1.05
C LEU A 179 13.95 8.22 -1.31
N ASN A 180 14.67 9.33 -1.51
CA ASN A 180 16.13 9.36 -1.64
C ASN A 180 16.84 9.18 -0.29
N MET A 181 16.12 9.31 0.84
CA MET A 181 16.69 9.20 2.17
C MET A 181 16.71 7.72 2.62
N LYS A 182 17.86 7.23 3.08
CA LYS A 182 17.99 5.85 3.58
C LYS A 182 17.11 5.65 4.82
N THR A 183 15.94 5.05 4.65
CA THR A 183 15.10 4.63 5.78
C THR A 183 15.87 3.60 6.62
N PRO A 184 15.91 3.73 7.95
CA PRO A 184 16.70 2.84 8.79
C PRO A 184 16.10 1.44 8.75
N VAL A 185 16.94 0.45 8.44
CA VAL A 185 16.53 -0.96 8.41
C VAL A 185 16.72 -1.54 9.81
N VAL A 186 15.62 -1.80 10.51
CA VAL A 186 15.67 -2.33 11.89
C VAL A 186 15.34 -3.84 11.88
N PRO A 187 16.14 -4.68 12.55
CA PRO A 187 15.78 -6.07 12.79
C PRO A 187 14.51 -6.18 13.63
N LEU A 188 13.55 -7.02 13.21
CA LEU A 188 12.26 -7.19 13.92
C LEU A 188 12.37 -7.78 15.34
N GLU A 189 13.49 -8.40 15.65
CA GLU A 189 13.71 -9.03 16.96
C GLU A 189 13.97 -8.00 18.06
N ASP A 190 14.38 -6.77 17.69
CA ASP A 190 14.81 -5.70 18.60
C ASP A 190 14.06 -4.37 18.37
N LEU A 191 12.76 -4.41 18.04
CA LEU A 191 11.99 -3.18 17.87
C LEU A 191 11.85 -2.44 19.22
N PRO A 192 12.40 -1.22 19.38
CA PRO A 192 12.48 -0.53 20.67
C PRO A 192 11.18 0.21 21.05
N TYR A 193 10.06 -0.11 20.39
CA TYR A 193 8.79 0.60 20.54
C TYR A 193 7.61 -0.36 20.64
N THR A 194 6.55 0.15 21.29
CA THR A 194 5.28 -0.56 21.42
C THR A 194 4.35 -0.18 20.28
N ILE A 195 3.56 -1.13 19.80
CA ILE A 195 2.59 -0.92 18.74
C ILE A 195 1.22 -1.36 19.26
N SER A 196 0.22 -0.50 19.05
CA SER A 196 -1.17 -0.83 19.34
C SER A 196 -2.08 -0.33 18.23
N MET A 197 -3.10 -1.12 17.93
CA MET A 197 -4.15 -0.72 17.01
C MET A 197 -5.50 -1.18 17.55
N VAL A 198 -6.45 -0.26 17.57
CA VAL A 198 -7.85 -0.52 17.93
C VAL A 198 -8.72 -0.07 16.78
N ALA A 199 -9.62 -0.94 16.35
CA ALA A 199 -10.58 -0.68 15.31
C ALA A 199 -12.00 -0.74 15.86
N THR A 200 -12.78 0.29 15.60
CA THR A 200 -14.22 0.35 15.86
C THR A 200 -14.93 0.30 14.51
N ILE A 201 -15.76 -0.71 14.31
CA ILE A 201 -16.49 -0.92 13.07
C ILE A 201 -17.98 -0.72 13.38
N SER A 202 -18.67 0.00 12.50
CA SER A 202 -20.09 0.29 12.60
C SER A 202 -20.77 0.17 11.24
N SER A 203 -21.95 -0.43 11.21
CA SER A 203 -22.79 -0.54 10.02
C SER A 203 -24.28 -0.55 10.37
N GLN A 204 -25.12 -0.11 9.43
CA GLN A 204 -26.57 -0.26 9.38
C GLN A 204 -26.98 -1.73 9.25
N HIS A 205 -26.07 -2.59 8.79
CA HIS A 205 -26.26 -4.02 8.67
C HIS A 205 -25.49 -4.77 9.76
N GLY A 206 -25.89 -6.02 10.03
CA GLY A 206 -25.19 -6.86 10.99
C GLY A 206 -23.79 -7.20 10.48
N ILE A 207 -22.81 -7.24 11.39
CA ILE A 207 -21.44 -7.66 11.07
C ILE A 207 -21.36 -9.18 11.30
N ASP A 208 -21.31 -9.95 10.21
CA ASP A 208 -21.32 -11.41 10.27
C ASP A 208 -19.98 -11.96 10.77
N ARG A 209 -18.88 -11.42 10.25
CA ARG A 209 -17.51 -11.79 10.62
C ARG A 209 -16.52 -10.71 10.24
N ILE A 210 -15.42 -10.67 10.99
CA ILE A 210 -14.23 -9.87 10.69
C ILE A 210 -13.05 -10.83 10.63
N GLN A 211 -12.29 -10.77 9.55
CA GLN A 211 -11.08 -11.55 9.35
C GLN A 211 -9.88 -10.60 9.23
N SER A 212 -8.71 -11.08 9.64
CA SER A 212 -7.45 -10.38 9.45
C SER A 212 -6.35 -11.34 9.08
N ASN A 213 -5.35 -10.85 8.36
CA ASN A 213 -4.09 -11.54 8.14
C ASN A 213 -3.18 -11.55 9.39
N CYS A 214 -3.58 -10.84 10.44
CA CYS A 214 -2.86 -10.69 11.71
C CYS A 214 -3.66 -11.29 12.88
N SER A 215 -2.96 -11.67 13.95
CA SER A 215 -3.59 -12.15 15.18
C SER A 215 -4.38 -11.03 15.85
N LEU A 216 -5.64 -11.29 16.16
CA LEU A 216 -6.55 -10.34 16.80
C LEU A 216 -6.87 -10.77 18.23
N SER A 217 -7.13 -9.78 19.08
CA SER A 217 -7.87 -9.99 20.33
C SER A 217 -9.31 -10.46 20.05
N PRO A 218 -10.01 -11.05 21.02
CA PRO A 218 -11.42 -11.41 20.87
C PRO A 218 -12.25 -10.22 20.40
N ILE A 219 -13.03 -10.42 19.33
CA ILE A 219 -13.89 -9.38 18.77
C ILE A 219 -15.09 -9.17 19.69
N GLU A 220 -15.31 -7.93 20.11
CA GLU A 220 -16.45 -7.55 20.94
C GLU A 220 -17.54 -6.95 20.07
N TYR A 221 -18.67 -7.65 19.96
CA TYR A 221 -19.85 -7.16 19.23
C TYR A 221 -20.79 -6.42 20.19
N ALA A 222 -21.26 -5.25 19.79
CA ALA A 222 -22.24 -4.47 20.53
C ALA A 222 -23.66 -4.72 20.01
N GLY A 223 -24.58 -5.01 20.94
CA GLY A 223 -26.00 -5.23 20.68
C GLY A 223 -26.34 -6.58 20.05
N ASP A 224 -27.61 -6.99 20.16
CA ASP A 224 -28.10 -8.27 19.62
C ASP A 224 -27.96 -8.36 18.09
N ASN A 225 -28.06 -7.21 17.42
CA ASN A 225 -27.98 -7.10 15.96
C ASN A 225 -26.54 -7.03 15.41
N LYS A 226 -25.52 -6.99 16.29
CA LYS A 226 -24.09 -6.93 15.91
C LYS A 226 -23.76 -5.82 14.90
N THR A 227 -24.39 -4.66 15.03
CA THR A 227 -24.20 -3.50 14.13
C THR A 227 -22.93 -2.72 14.44
N SER A 228 -22.29 -2.99 15.58
CA SER A 228 -20.98 -2.45 15.90
C SER A 228 -20.08 -3.54 16.48
N ALA A 229 -18.79 -3.45 16.16
CA ALA A 229 -17.77 -4.35 16.66
C ALA A 229 -16.51 -3.56 17.03
N GLN A 230 -15.85 -3.97 18.11
CA GLN A 230 -14.52 -3.50 18.47
C GLN A 230 -13.53 -4.66 18.32
N VAL A 231 -12.40 -4.37 17.69
CA VAL A 231 -11.32 -5.35 17.51
C VAL A 231 -9.97 -4.67 17.63
N SER A 232 -9.05 -5.31 18.34
CA SER A 232 -7.68 -4.82 18.50
C SER A 232 -6.68 -5.88 18.03
N LEU A 233 -5.52 -5.44 17.55
CA LEU A 233 -4.41 -6.37 17.31
C LEU A 233 -4.00 -7.04 18.62
N ALA A 234 -3.62 -8.32 18.54
CA ALA A 234 -3.15 -9.06 19.69
C ALA A 234 -1.81 -8.49 20.21
N ASP A 235 -1.58 -8.61 21.52
CA ASP A 235 -0.35 -8.16 22.16
C ASP A 235 0.89 -8.78 21.51
N GLY A 236 1.94 -7.98 21.37
CA GLY A 236 3.20 -8.41 20.76
C GLY A 236 3.19 -8.45 19.24
N HIS A 237 2.16 -7.90 18.57
CA HIS A 237 2.19 -7.68 17.13
C HIS A 237 3.41 -6.82 16.74
N LYS A 238 4.11 -7.26 15.70
CA LYS A 238 5.22 -6.54 15.08
C LYS A 238 4.72 -6.20 13.68
N PHE A 239 4.63 -4.92 13.31
CA PHE A 239 4.24 -4.46 11.97
C PHE A 239 5.25 -4.95 10.91
N ASP A 240 5.26 -6.27 10.67
CA ASP A 240 6.15 -7.01 9.78
C ASP A 240 5.56 -7.20 8.38
N ARG A 241 4.29 -6.82 8.24
CA ARG A 241 3.44 -6.88 7.07
C ARG A 241 2.33 -5.84 7.23
N ASP A 242 1.66 -5.53 6.14
CA ASP A 242 0.47 -4.68 6.18
C ASP A 242 -0.64 -5.36 6.99
N VAL A 243 -1.39 -4.58 7.77
CA VAL A 243 -2.54 -5.11 8.52
C VAL A 243 -3.76 -5.01 7.64
N GLU A 244 -4.38 -6.15 7.36
CA GLU A 244 -5.57 -6.24 6.52
C GLU A 244 -6.78 -6.64 7.35
N PHE A 245 -7.90 -5.97 7.12
CA PHE A 245 -9.22 -6.37 7.62
C PHE A 245 -10.15 -6.68 6.44
N LEU A 246 -10.80 -7.85 6.52
CA LEU A 246 -11.90 -8.27 5.66
C LEU A 246 -13.16 -8.33 6.50
N ILE A 247 -14.10 -7.44 6.24
CA ILE A 247 -15.31 -7.24 7.03
C ILE A 247 -16.50 -7.68 6.19
N TYR A 248 -17.30 -8.60 6.71
CA TYR A 248 -18.46 -9.13 6.00
C TYR A 248 -19.74 -8.62 6.66
N TYR A 249 -20.49 -7.79 5.94
CA TYR A 249 -21.81 -7.33 6.37
C TYR A 249 -22.91 -8.26 5.86
N SER A 250 -23.93 -8.47 6.68
CA SER A 250 -25.04 -9.41 6.43
C SER A 250 -25.84 -9.08 5.17
N ALA A 251 -25.84 -7.82 4.75
CA ALA A 251 -26.66 -7.33 3.64
C ALA A 251 -25.90 -6.31 2.76
N VAL A 252 -24.59 -6.52 2.56
CA VAL A 252 -23.68 -5.58 1.85
C VAL A 252 -24.15 -5.17 0.44
N HIS A 253 -24.96 -6.00 -0.22
CA HIS A 253 -25.49 -5.74 -1.55
C HIS A 253 -26.81 -4.95 -1.58
N THR A 254 -27.37 -4.66 -0.40
CA THR A 254 -28.58 -3.84 -0.28
C THR A 254 -28.19 -2.38 -0.49
N PRO A 255 -28.90 -1.62 -1.34
CA PRO A 255 -28.66 -0.20 -1.48
C PRO A 255 -28.79 0.48 -0.11
N SER A 256 -27.78 1.27 0.27
CA SER A 256 -27.77 2.00 1.54
C SER A 256 -27.42 3.47 1.31
N VAL A 257 -27.85 4.31 2.25
CA VAL A 257 -27.55 5.74 2.25
C VAL A 257 -27.10 6.13 3.64
N VAL A 258 -25.96 6.81 3.71
CA VAL A 258 -25.47 7.47 4.92
C VAL A 258 -25.61 8.97 4.71
N VAL A 259 -26.16 9.66 5.70
CA VAL A 259 -26.29 11.11 5.69
C VAL A 259 -25.51 11.67 6.86
N GLU A 260 -24.58 12.57 6.56
CA GLU A 260 -23.87 13.36 7.56
C GLU A 260 -24.40 14.78 7.50
N MET A 261 -24.89 15.28 8.64
CA MET A 261 -25.38 16.65 8.72
C MET A 261 -24.20 17.61 8.84
N GLY A 262 -24.26 18.72 8.12
CA GLY A 262 -23.23 19.75 8.17
C GLY A 262 -23.00 20.30 9.59
N GLU A 263 -21.78 20.77 9.84
CA GLU A 263 -21.38 21.30 11.13
C GLU A 263 -22.11 22.63 11.41
N PRO A 264 -22.90 22.74 12.50
CA PRO A 264 -23.70 23.94 12.78
C PRO A 264 -22.88 25.22 12.96
N THR A 265 -21.61 25.06 13.35
CA THR A 265 -20.65 26.15 13.61
C THR A 265 -19.75 26.48 12.42
N ALA A 266 -19.94 25.82 11.27
CA ALA A 266 -19.16 26.10 10.07
C ALA A 266 -19.46 27.51 9.53
N LYS A 267 -18.45 28.11 8.90
CA LYS A 267 -18.61 29.39 8.19
C LYS A 267 -19.59 29.19 7.02
N SER A 268 -20.45 30.19 6.78
CA SER A 268 -21.52 30.15 5.78
C SER A 268 -21.06 29.96 4.32
N ASP A 269 -19.78 30.17 4.03
CA ASP A 269 -19.20 30.08 2.68
C ASP A 269 -18.46 28.75 2.43
N GLY A 270 -18.58 27.77 3.33
CA GLY A 270 -17.89 26.47 3.23
C GLY A 270 -18.83 25.28 3.13
N VAL A 271 -18.40 24.24 2.40
CA VAL A 271 -19.15 22.98 2.21
C VAL A 271 -19.39 22.22 3.52
N LEU A 272 -18.62 22.50 4.57
CA LEU A 272 -18.75 21.87 5.89
C LEU A 272 -20.10 22.14 6.57
N GLY A 273 -20.80 23.23 6.21
CA GLY A 273 -22.13 23.54 6.74
C GLY A 273 -23.27 22.83 6.01
N ASP A 274 -22.98 22.24 4.84
CA ASP A 274 -23.98 21.57 4.01
C ASP A 274 -24.11 20.09 4.43
N PRO A 275 -25.33 19.52 4.44
CA PRO A 275 -25.50 18.09 4.62
C PRO A 275 -24.94 17.32 3.42
N ALA A 276 -24.22 16.23 3.70
CA ALA A 276 -23.67 15.33 2.69
C ALA A 276 -24.36 13.96 2.77
N ALA A 277 -24.55 13.32 1.62
CA ALA A 277 -25.08 11.97 1.54
C ALA A 277 -24.20 11.08 0.67
N MET A 278 -23.84 9.91 1.19
CA MET A 278 -23.15 8.85 0.45
C MET A 278 -24.17 7.76 0.13
N VAL A 279 -24.36 7.48 -1.16
CA VAL A 279 -25.26 6.42 -1.65
C VAL A 279 -24.41 5.25 -2.11
N THR A 280 -24.61 4.09 -1.50
CA THR A 280 -23.86 2.89 -1.81
C THR A 280 -24.74 1.88 -2.56
N PHE A 281 -24.26 1.41 -3.71
CA PHE A 281 -24.99 0.46 -4.56
C PHE A 281 -24.05 -0.59 -5.15
N TYR A 282 -23.98 -1.77 -4.50
CA TYR A 282 -23.21 -2.92 -4.95
C TYR A 282 -24.11 -4.13 -5.22
N PRO A 283 -24.87 -4.16 -6.33
CA PRO A 283 -25.79 -5.26 -6.60
C PRO A 283 -25.04 -6.58 -6.80
N ASN A 284 -25.53 -7.65 -6.17
CA ASN A 284 -25.09 -9.01 -6.49
C ASN A 284 -25.75 -9.44 -7.80
N ILE A 285 -25.03 -9.26 -8.91
CA ILE A 285 -25.47 -9.70 -10.23
C ILE A 285 -24.87 -11.09 -10.46
N PRO A 286 -25.69 -12.16 -10.56
CA PRO A 286 -25.18 -13.48 -10.89
C PRO A 286 -24.42 -13.40 -12.20
N GLU A 287 -23.16 -13.85 -12.21
CA GLU A 287 -22.40 -13.94 -13.45
C GLU A 287 -23.18 -14.85 -14.41
N ALA A 288 -23.60 -14.30 -15.57
CA ALA A 288 -24.02 -15.13 -16.67
C ALA A 288 -22.86 -16.07 -16.98
N GLN A 289 -23.11 -17.39 -16.97
CA GLN A 289 -22.12 -18.47 -17.09
C GLN A 289 -20.77 -17.96 -17.58
N PRO A 290 -19.74 -17.93 -16.73
CA PRO A 290 -18.48 -17.36 -17.13
C PRO A 290 -18.04 -18.11 -18.39
N SER A 291 -17.71 -17.38 -19.46
CA SER A 291 -17.09 -17.95 -20.65
C SER A 291 -15.66 -18.35 -20.28
N ILE A 292 -15.52 -19.29 -19.33
CA ILE A 292 -14.27 -19.87 -18.88
C ILE A 292 -13.80 -20.77 -20.00
N ALA A 293 -13.06 -20.20 -20.94
CA ALA A 293 -12.16 -20.97 -21.81
C ALA A 293 -11.17 -20.09 -22.57
N CYS A 294 -11.48 -18.81 -22.79
CA CYS A 294 -10.74 -18.00 -23.75
C CYS A 294 -10.26 -16.71 -23.08
N GLY A 295 -9.05 -16.70 -22.53
CA GLY A 295 -8.36 -15.50 -22.06
C GLY A 295 -6.97 -15.40 -22.67
N GLU A 296 -6.40 -14.20 -22.71
CA GLU A 296 -5.00 -13.97 -23.06
C GLU A 296 -4.23 -13.65 -21.77
N PHE A 297 -3.37 -14.56 -21.33
CA PHE A 297 -2.66 -14.48 -20.05
C PHE A 297 -1.21 -14.05 -20.27
N ILE A 298 -0.84 -12.86 -19.81
CA ILE A 298 0.54 -12.36 -19.92
C ILE A 298 1.17 -12.31 -18.54
N PHE A 299 2.33 -12.95 -18.38
CA PHE A 299 3.12 -12.93 -17.15
C PHE A 299 4.33 -12.00 -17.31
N LEU A 300 4.42 -10.94 -16.52
CA LEU A 300 5.60 -10.07 -16.43
C LEU A 300 6.45 -10.51 -15.24
N MET A 301 7.61 -11.09 -15.52
CA MET A 301 8.58 -11.51 -14.53
C MET A 301 9.68 -10.47 -14.35
N ASP A 302 9.80 -9.97 -13.13
CA ASP A 302 10.91 -9.13 -12.73
C ASP A 302 12.20 -9.97 -12.62
N CYS A 303 13.19 -9.58 -13.41
CA CYS A 303 14.54 -10.12 -13.47
C CYS A 303 15.59 -9.05 -13.08
N SER A 304 15.18 -8.06 -12.29
CA SER A 304 16.02 -7.02 -11.70
C SER A 304 17.11 -7.59 -10.79
N GLY A 305 18.06 -6.74 -10.38
CA GLY A 305 19.12 -7.16 -9.47
C GLY A 305 18.61 -7.55 -8.08
N SER A 306 17.55 -6.91 -7.58
CA SER A 306 16.96 -7.16 -6.26
C SER A 306 16.38 -8.57 -6.15
N MET A 307 15.93 -9.14 -7.27
CA MET A 307 15.43 -10.52 -7.37
C MET A 307 16.51 -11.60 -7.15
N GLN A 308 17.82 -11.24 -7.15
CA GLN A 308 18.90 -12.12 -6.71
C GLN A 308 19.01 -12.22 -5.18
N SER A 309 18.24 -11.43 -4.43
CA SER A 309 18.30 -11.44 -2.98
C SER A 309 17.68 -12.73 -2.41
N PRO A 310 18.25 -13.27 -1.31
CA PRO A 310 17.61 -14.34 -0.57
C PRO A 310 16.25 -13.89 0.01
N MET A 311 15.27 -14.79 0.04
CA MET A 311 13.98 -14.55 0.70
C MET A 311 14.13 -14.26 2.20
N ARG A 312 15.18 -14.80 2.85
CA ARG A 312 15.55 -14.56 4.25
C ARG A 312 17.07 -14.45 4.36
N LYS A 313 17.59 -13.64 5.29
CA LYS A 313 19.04 -13.51 5.57
C LYS A 313 19.70 -14.76 6.17
N GLN A 314 18.97 -15.85 6.39
CA GLN A 314 19.55 -17.13 6.83
C GLN A 314 20.36 -17.75 5.70
N SER A 315 21.53 -18.32 6.05
CA SER A 315 22.58 -18.81 5.13
C SER A 315 22.18 -19.90 4.10
N LYS A 316 20.89 -20.28 4.00
CA LYS A 316 20.35 -21.30 3.08
C LYS A 316 19.00 -20.93 2.45
N SER A 317 18.56 -19.67 2.51
CA SER A 317 17.27 -19.27 1.92
C SER A 317 17.31 -19.33 0.39
N GLN A 318 16.21 -19.78 -0.23
CA GLN A 318 15.98 -19.65 -1.67
C GLN A 318 16.01 -18.17 -2.09
N LEU A 319 16.41 -17.92 -3.34
CA LEU A 319 16.40 -16.58 -3.94
C LEU A 319 14.98 -16.18 -4.34
N ARG A 320 14.67 -14.87 -4.34
CA ARG A 320 13.36 -14.34 -4.77
C ARG A 320 12.99 -14.81 -6.17
N ILE A 321 13.95 -14.77 -7.10
CA ILE A 321 13.75 -15.24 -8.48
C ILE A 321 13.39 -16.72 -8.56
N ASP A 322 13.92 -17.58 -7.69
CA ASP A 322 13.62 -19.01 -7.73
C ASP A 322 12.18 -19.30 -7.27
N VAL A 323 11.72 -18.62 -6.22
CA VAL A 323 10.32 -18.69 -5.77
C VAL A 323 9.36 -18.17 -6.85
N ALA A 324 9.74 -17.07 -7.51
CA ALA A 324 8.96 -16.49 -8.59
C ALA A 324 8.85 -17.45 -9.80
N LYS A 325 9.94 -18.14 -10.16
CA LYS A 325 9.96 -19.19 -11.19
C LYS A 325 9.07 -20.38 -10.83
N GLU A 326 9.15 -20.88 -9.60
CA GLU A 326 8.31 -21.98 -9.12
C GLU A 326 6.82 -21.62 -9.20
N THR A 327 6.47 -20.38 -8.81
CA THR A 327 5.10 -19.85 -8.90
C THR A 327 4.63 -19.73 -10.35
N LEU A 328 5.45 -19.19 -11.24
CA LEU A 328 5.13 -19.11 -12.66
C LEU A 328 4.91 -20.50 -13.27
N ILE A 329 5.73 -21.49 -12.90
CA ILE A 329 5.55 -22.88 -13.36
C ILE A 329 4.20 -23.44 -12.90
N LEU A 330 3.79 -23.17 -11.66
CA LEU A 330 2.48 -23.60 -11.15
C LEU A 330 1.33 -22.97 -11.95
N LEU A 331 1.42 -21.67 -12.24
CA LEU A 331 0.38 -20.94 -12.98
C LEU A 331 0.30 -21.39 -14.43
N LEU A 332 1.43 -21.59 -15.11
CA LEU A 332 1.46 -22.12 -16.47
C LEU A 332 0.82 -23.50 -16.58
N LYS A 333 0.96 -24.36 -15.55
CA LYS A 333 0.30 -25.66 -15.51
C LYS A 333 -1.20 -25.59 -15.19
N SER A 334 -1.66 -24.45 -14.69
CA SER A 334 -3.04 -24.23 -14.25
C SER A 334 -3.85 -23.39 -15.25
N LEU A 335 -3.26 -22.98 -16.37
CA LEU A 335 -3.92 -22.19 -17.39
C LEU A 335 -5.09 -22.96 -18.03
N PRO A 336 -6.23 -22.29 -18.33
CA PRO A 336 -7.36 -22.93 -19.01
C PRO A 336 -7.02 -23.45 -20.40
N LEU A 337 -7.64 -24.57 -20.79
CA LEU A 337 -7.54 -25.06 -22.16
C LEU A 337 -8.19 -24.07 -23.13
N GLY A 338 -7.51 -23.79 -24.26
CA GLY A 338 -7.99 -22.87 -25.28
C GLY A 338 -7.53 -21.42 -25.09
N CYS A 339 -6.84 -21.10 -24.00
CA CYS A 339 -6.31 -19.77 -23.78
C CYS A 339 -5.07 -19.45 -24.64
N TYR A 340 -4.71 -18.17 -24.66
CA TYR A 340 -3.44 -17.67 -25.18
C TYR A 340 -2.57 -17.22 -24.02
N PHE A 341 -1.25 -17.29 -24.17
CA PHE A 341 -0.35 -16.78 -23.16
C PHE A 341 0.97 -16.25 -23.73
N ASN A 342 1.65 -15.41 -22.95
CA ASN A 342 3.03 -15.00 -23.19
C ASN A 342 3.72 -14.69 -21.85
N ILE A 343 5.05 -14.70 -21.85
CA ILE A 343 5.88 -14.37 -20.69
C ILE A 343 6.86 -13.30 -21.11
N TYR A 344 6.97 -12.24 -20.32
CA TYR A 344 7.92 -11.15 -20.50
C TYR A 344 8.85 -11.13 -19.30
N GLU A 345 10.15 -11.22 -19.54
CA GLU A 345 11.16 -10.89 -18.54
C GLU A 345 11.42 -9.39 -18.63
N PHE A 346 11.51 -8.70 -17.49
CA PHE A 346 11.82 -7.27 -17.46
C PHE A 346 12.84 -6.91 -16.38
N GLY A 347 13.54 -5.82 -16.62
CA GLY A 347 14.54 -5.21 -15.75
C GLY A 347 14.84 -3.82 -16.31
N SER A 348 16.09 -3.47 -16.63
CA SER A 348 16.41 -2.28 -17.43
C SER A 348 16.01 -2.41 -18.90
N THR A 349 15.88 -3.65 -19.36
CA THR A 349 15.36 -4.03 -20.69
C THR A 349 14.31 -5.10 -20.51
N TYR A 350 13.53 -5.42 -21.55
CA TYR A 350 12.59 -6.53 -21.52
C TYR A 350 12.80 -7.51 -22.68
N GLU A 351 12.46 -8.78 -22.46
CA GLU A 351 12.45 -9.83 -23.47
C GLU A 351 11.15 -10.64 -23.39
N ALA A 352 10.50 -10.84 -24.54
CA ALA A 352 9.31 -11.69 -24.64
C ALA A 352 9.71 -13.14 -24.99
N PHE A 353 9.03 -14.12 -24.40
CA PHE A 353 9.25 -15.52 -24.72
C PHE A 353 8.79 -15.86 -26.14
N PHE A 354 7.72 -15.22 -26.57
CA PHE A 354 7.18 -15.33 -27.91
C PHE A 354 6.97 -13.92 -28.50
N PRO A 355 7.15 -13.74 -29.82
CA PRO A 355 6.89 -12.45 -30.47
C PRO A 355 5.45 -11.94 -30.31
N LYS A 356 4.50 -12.87 -30.17
CA LYS A 356 3.08 -12.63 -29.89
C LYS A 356 2.56 -13.73 -28.97
N SER A 357 1.47 -13.47 -28.27
CA SER A 357 0.80 -14.49 -27.45
C SER A 357 0.46 -15.73 -28.26
N VAL A 358 0.82 -16.89 -27.72
CA VAL A 358 0.66 -18.19 -28.38
C VAL A 358 -0.45 -18.99 -27.72
N LYS A 359 -1.08 -19.88 -28.48
CA LYS A 359 -2.10 -20.78 -27.93
C LYS A 359 -1.48 -21.73 -26.90
N TYR A 360 -2.20 -21.99 -25.82
CA TYR A 360 -1.83 -22.99 -24.83
C TYR A 360 -1.86 -24.39 -25.44
N ALA A 361 -0.68 -24.97 -25.66
CA ALA A 361 -0.48 -26.29 -26.25
C ALA A 361 0.76 -26.96 -25.63
N GLN A 362 0.84 -28.28 -25.70
CA GLN A 362 1.94 -29.05 -25.09
C GLN A 362 3.32 -28.52 -25.50
N SER A 363 3.55 -28.29 -26.79
CA SER A 363 4.83 -27.82 -27.31
C SER A 363 5.18 -26.39 -26.87
N THR A 364 4.21 -25.47 -26.82
CA THR A 364 4.42 -24.08 -26.41
C THR A 364 4.67 -23.99 -24.90
N VAL A 365 3.99 -24.82 -24.11
CA VAL A 365 4.18 -24.92 -22.66
C VAL A 365 5.54 -25.56 -22.33
N GLU A 366 5.94 -26.63 -23.02
CA GLU A 366 7.25 -27.25 -22.82
C GLU A 366 8.41 -26.27 -23.11
N GLU A 367 8.30 -25.50 -24.19
CA GLU A 367 9.29 -24.47 -24.52
C GLU A 367 9.32 -23.35 -23.48
N ALA A 368 8.15 -22.86 -23.05
CA ALA A 368 8.06 -21.86 -21.99
C ALA A 368 8.69 -22.38 -20.68
N LEU A 369 8.35 -23.60 -20.25
CA LEU A 369 8.91 -24.21 -19.04
C LEU A 369 10.44 -24.38 -19.11
N ARG A 370 10.98 -24.74 -20.29
CA ARG A 370 12.42 -24.84 -20.51
C ARG A 370 13.09 -23.48 -20.32
N ARG A 371 12.52 -22.42 -20.89
CA ARG A 371 13.02 -21.05 -20.75
C ARG A 371 12.89 -20.52 -19.32
N VAL A 372 11.74 -20.73 -18.65
CA VAL A 372 11.55 -20.32 -17.24
C VAL A 372 12.61 -20.93 -16.33
N LYS A 373 13.00 -22.20 -16.53
CA LYS A 373 14.08 -22.82 -15.74
C LYS A 373 15.43 -22.10 -15.89
N LEU A 374 15.70 -21.54 -17.06
CA LEU A 374 16.94 -20.82 -17.38
C LEU A 374 16.92 -19.35 -16.95
N MET A 375 15.75 -18.81 -16.62
CA MET A 375 15.55 -17.43 -16.15
C MET A 375 16.45 -17.10 -14.96
N ARG A 376 17.05 -15.92 -15.01
CA ARG A 376 17.95 -15.35 -13.99
C ARG A 376 17.62 -13.88 -13.79
N ALA A 377 17.90 -13.39 -12.60
CA ALA A 377 17.76 -11.98 -12.23
C ALA A 377 18.96 -11.16 -12.75
N ASN A 378 19.15 -11.09 -14.07
CA ASN A 378 20.33 -10.50 -14.71
C ASN A 378 20.03 -9.27 -15.58
N LEU A 379 18.78 -8.79 -15.61
CA LEU A 379 18.38 -7.67 -16.46
C LEU A 379 18.68 -6.31 -15.84
N ARG A 380 19.12 -6.28 -14.56
CA ARG A 380 19.29 -5.05 -13.74
C ARG A 380 17.99 -4.23 -13.69
N GLY A 381 17.93 -3.14 -12.94
CA GLY A 381 16.79 -2.21 -12.86
C GLY A 381 15.36 -2.77 -12.83
N THR A 382 14.36 -1.91 -12.84
CA THR A 382 12.96 -2.35 -12.66
C THR A 382 12.00 -1.54 -13.55
N GLU A 383 12.28 -1.48 -14.84
CA GLU A 383 11.56 -0.65 -15.82
C GLU A 383 10.29 -1.34 -16.34
N ILE A 384 9.24 -1.39 -15.52
CA ILE A 384 7.98 -2.08 -15.87
C ILE A 384 7.11 -1.30 -16.89
N LEU A 385 7.28 0.02 -17.01
CA LEU A 385 6.45 0.83 -17.90
C LEU A 385 6.62 0.44 -19.38
N THR A 386 7.87 0.20 -19.80
CA THR A 386 8.19 -0.11 -21.21
C THR A 386 7.60 -1.44 -21.71
N PRO A 387 7.68 -2.58 -20.98
CA PRO A 387 7.00 -3.81 -21.40
C PRO A 387 5.47 -3.65 -21.36
N LEU A 388 4.89 -2.91 -20.39
CA LEU A 388 3.44 -2.67 -20.33
C LEU A 388 2.95 -1.91 -21.58
N GLN A 389 3.63 -0.83 -21.95
CA GLN A 389 3.32 -0.08 -23.18
C GLN A 389 3.45 -0.95 -24.43
N HIS A 390 4.44 -1.85 -24.48
CA HIS A 390 4.58 -2.79 -25.59
C HIS A 390 3.41 -3.77 -25.65
N ILE A 391 3.02 -4.36 -24.52
CA ILE A 391 1.88 -5.27 -24.39
C ILE A 391 0.59 -4.59 -24.84
N TYR A 392 0.33 -3.36 -24.37
CA TYR A 392 -0.85 -2.60 -24.78
C TYR A 392 -0.80 -2.06 -26.22
N LYS A 393 0.32 -2.18 -26.92
CA LYS A 393 0.40 -1.92 -28.37
C LYS A 393 0.14 -3.18 -29.21
N GLN A 394 0.24 -4.37 -28.64
CA GLN A 394 -0.04 -5.62 -29.36
C GLN A 394 -1.53 -5.72 -29.70
N PRO A 395 -1.90 -6.32 -30.85
CA PRO A 395 -3.29 -6.53 -31.23
C PRO A 395 -3.96 -7.50 -30.24
N SER A 396 -5.17 -7.15 -29.77
CA SER A 396 -5.95 -8.05 -28.91
C SER A 396 -6.30 -9.34 -29.64
N VAL A 397 -6.27 -10.46 -28.93
CA VAL A 397 -6.79 -11.73 -29.44
C VAL A 397 -8.33 -11.70 -29.38
N PRO A 398 -9.06 -11.82 -30.52
CA PRO A 398 -10.52 -11.74 -30.53
C PRO A 398 -11.16 -12.78 -29.59
N GLY A 399 -12.12 -12.35 -28.77
CA GLY A 399 -12.81 -13.22 -27.81
C GLY A 399 -11.97 -13.66 -26.62
N HIS A 400 -10.78 -13.11 -26.42
CA HIS A 400 -9.88 -13.44 -25.32
C HIS A 400 -9.48 -12.16 -24.56
N PRO A 401 -10.16 -11.78 -23.47
CA PRO A 401 -9.76 -10.64 -22.65
C PRO A 401 -8.32 -10.83 -22.12
N LEU A 402 -7.58 -9.72 -22.10
CA LEU A 402 -6.19 -9.70 -21.64
C LEU A 402 -6.14 -9.72 -20.11
N GLN A 403 -5.30 -10.56 -19.53
CA GLN A 403 -5.01 -10.58 -18.10
C GLN A 403 -3.50 -10.53 -17.90
N VAL A 404 -3.04 -9.51 -17.19
CA VAL A 404 -1.62 -9.28 -16.95
C VAL A 404 -1.29 -9.59 -15.48
N PHE A 405 -0.36 -10.53 -15.27
CA PHE A 405 0.13 -10.94 -13.95
C PHE A 405 1.56 -10.45 -13.79
N VAL A 406 1.83 -9.66 -12.74
CA VAL A 406 3.14 -9.09 -12.47
C VAL A 406 3.78 -9.79 -11.27
N PHE A 407 5.03 -10.22 -11.42
CA PHE A 407 5.86 -10.80 -10.37
C PHE A 407 7.03 -9.87 -10.15
N THR A 408 7.08 -9.21 -9.00
CA THR A 408 8.14 -8.28 -8.62
C THR A 408 8.33 -8.33 -7.12
N ASP A 409 9.50 -7.92 -6.64
CA ASP A 409 9.76 -7.70 -5.22
C ASP A 409 9.39 -6.30 -4.73
N GLY A 410 8.73 -5.50 -5.59
CA GLY A 410 8.10 -4.23 -5.22
C GLY A 410 9.00 -3.01 -5.37
N GLU A 411 10.23 -3.18 -5.86
CA GLU A 411 11.18 -2.09 -6.07
C GLU A 411 10.92 -1.40 -7.42
N VAL A 412 9.71 -0.87 -7.67
CA VAL A 412 9.33 -0.21 -8.94
C VAL A 412 9.39 1.32 -8.82
N THR A 413 9.94 2.00 -9.83
CA THR A 413 9.95 3.47 -10.00
C THR A 413 8.70 3.99 -10.71
N ASP A 414 8.37 5.27 -10.52
CA ASP A 414 7.32 5.99 -11.27
C ASP A 414 5.97 5.22 -11.28
N THR A 415 5.54 4.81 -10.08
CA THR A 415 4.28 4.11 -9.87
C THR A 415 3.11 4.88 -10.46
N PHE A 416 3.14 6.21 -10.41
CA PHE A 416 2.11 7.07 -10.99
C PHE A 416 1.93 6.85 -12.50
N THR A 417 3.01 6.92 -13.28
CA THR A 417 2.89 6.74 -14.74
C THR A 417 2.50 5.31 -15.09
N VAL A 418 3.02 4.32 -14.35
CA VAL A 418 2.65 2.90 -14.52
C VAL A 418 1.16 2.69 -14.25
N LEU A 419 0.65 3.18 -13.12
CA LEU A 419 -0.78 3.08 -12.76
C LEU A 419 -1.65 3.81 -13.77
N ARG A 420 -1.25 4.99 -14.23
CA ARG A 420 -1.95 5.73 -15.28
C ARG A 420 -2.02 4.95 -16.60
N GLU A 421 -0.93 4.31 -17.01
CA GLU A 421 -0.86 3.48 -18.21
C GLU A 421 -1.80 2.26 -18.11
N VAL A 422 -1.86 1.61 -16.95
CA VAL A 422 -2.79 0.51 -16.70
C VAL A 422 -4.24 1.01 -16.67
N LYS A 423 -4.51 2.13 -15.98
CA LYS A 423 -5.85 2.74 -15.88
C LYS A 423 -6.38 3.17 -17.26
N SER A 424 -5.53 3.73 -18.14
CA SER A 424 -5.92 4.15 -19.49
C SER A 424 -6.31 2.98 -20.40
N HIS A 425 -5.74 1.79 -20.16
CA HIS A 425 -6.02 0.57 -20.91
C HIS A 425 -7.00 -0.39 -20.22
N ARG A 426 -7.75 0.05 -19.20
CA ARG A 426 -8.69 -0.79 -18.42
C ARG A 426 -9.67 -1.61 -19.26
N LEU A 427 -10.09 -1.09 -20.42
CA LEU A 427 -11.03 -1.75 -21.34
C LEU A 427 -10.42 -2.95 -22.08
N ARG A 428 -9.09 -3.10 -22.06
CA ARG A 428 -8.41 -4.29 -22.61
C ARG A 428 -8.44 -5.47 -21.64
N HIS A 429 -8.52 -5.18 -20.34
CA HIS A 429 -8.41 -6.19 -19.28
C HIS A 429 -9.72 -6.96 -19.04
N ARG A 430 -10.85 -6.43 -19.50
CA ARG A 430 -12.19 -7.01 -19.30
C ARG A 430 -13.14 -6.66 -20.43
N TYR A 431 -14.10 -7.56 -20.67
CA TYR A 431 -15.45 -7.21 -21.11
C TYR A 431 -16.31 -6.96 -19.88
#